data_AF-A0A1X7SG72-F1
#
_entry.id   AF-A0A1X7SG72-F1
#
_cell.length_a   1.000
_cell.length_b   1.000
_cell.length_c   1.000
_cell.angle_alpha   90.00
_cell.angle_beta   90.00
_cell.angle_gamma   90.00
#
_symmetry.space_group_name_H-M   'P 1'
#
loop_
_entity.id
_entity.type
_entity.pdbx_description
1 polymer ?
#
loop_
_entity_poly.entity_id
_entity_poly.type
_entity_poly.pdbx_seq_one_letter_code
_entity_poly.pdbx_strand_id
1 'polypeptide(L)'
;MLFFDLIVQSSQMCPLFTAMIVLILCHIPIDPKETLQQCSAKLSKAMSANVSDVANALFSDDLITQGTKDYVVTADGVSASTKANRLMTDVMGQLEAFDDERQYLVKVCHVLTQQGAAVKQIGNIMLKELGEDTATVHPPPPQSGASVASEAATPNTPPSNDESTSPATKQSTPPQRSVSETGSTGSPQEARSPSMLFTH
;
A
#
# COMPACT_ATOMS: atom_id res chain seq x y z
N MET A 1 -30.46 -16.85 0.60
CA MET A 1 -30.55 -18.29 0.92
C MET A 1 -30.21 -19.19 -0.26
N LEU A 2 -30.64 -18.88 -1.49
CA LEU A 2 -30.41 -19.73 -2.69
C LEU A 2 -28.93 -20.02 -3.04
N PHE A 3 -27.99 -19.18 -2.59
CA PHE A 3 -26.55 -19.35 -2.87
C PHE A 3 -25.89 -20.47 -2.04
N PHE A 4 -26.33 -20.70 -0.80
CA PHE A 4 -25.77 -21.74 0.06
C PHE A 4 -26.27 -23.13 -0.32
N ASP A 5 -27.54 -23.25 -0.72
CA ASP A 5 -28.10 -24.51 -1.22
C ASP A 5 -27.40 -24.97 -2.51
N LEU A 6 -27.03 -24.06 -3.42
CA LEU A 6 -26.33 -24.40 -4.66
C LEU A 6 -24.91 -24.96 -4.42
N ILE A 7 -24.21 -24.43 -3.41
CA ILE A 7 -22.86 -24.91 -3.02
C ILE A 7 -22.96 -26.30 -2.36
N VAL A 8 -23.97 -26.52 -1.52
CA VAL A 8 -24.20 -27.82 -0.86
C VAL A 8 -24.63 -28.89 -1.88
N GLN A 9 -25.47 -28.54 -2.86
CA GLN A 9 -25.85 -29.44 -3.95
C GLN A 9 -24.67 -29.78 -4.87
N SER A 10 -23.68 -28.87 -5.00
CA SER A 10 -22.46 -29.07 -5.81
C SER A 10 -21.54 -30.17 -5.26
N SER A 11 -21.65 -30.55 -3.99
CA SER A 11 -20.80 -31.60 -3.40
C SER A 11 -21.20 -33.02 -3.86
N GLN A 12 -22.37 -33.17 -4.50
CA GLN A 12 -22.88 -34.42 -5.07
C GLN A 12 -22.67 -34.55 -6.59
N MET A 13 -22.01 -33.57 -7.22
CA MET A 13 -21.82 -33.49 -8.68
C MET A 13 -20.42 -33.92 -9.12
N CYS A 14 -20.29 -34.35 -10.37
CA CYS A 14 -19.01 -34.73 -10.96
C CYS A 14 -18.00 -33.55 -10.92
N PRO A 15 -16.68 -33.81 -10.77
CA PRO A 15 -15.66 -32.77 -10.64
C PRO A 15 -15.60 -31.80 -11.82
N LEU A 16 -16.04 -32.23 -13.01
CA LEU A 16 -16.17 -31.39 -14.21
C LEU A 16 -17.28 -30.34 -14.07
N PHE A 17 -18.37 -30.67 -13.36
CA PHE A 17 -19.49 -29.73 -13.13
C PHE A 17 -19.14 -28.75 -12.02
N THR A 18 -18.43 -29.19 -10.97
CA THR A 18 -17.84 -28.28 -9.97
C THR A 18 -16.84 -27.33 -10.62
N ALA A 19 -15.97 -27.81 -11.51
CA ALA A 19 -15.08 -26.96 -12.29
C ALA A 19 -15.84 -26.00 -13.21
N MET A 20 -16.97 -26.42 -13.79
CA MET A 20 -17.81 -25.56 -14.64
C MET A 20 -18.57 -24.51 -13.82
N ILE A 21 -19.11 -24.84 -12.64
CA ILE A 21 -19.72 -23.88 -11.70
C ILE A 21 -18.64 -22.91 -11.20
N VAL A 22 -17.45 -23.39 -10.84
CA VAL A 22 -16.32 -22.55 -10.46
C VAL A 22 -15.93 -21.65 -11.63
N LEU A 23 -15.88 -22.14 -12.88
CA LEU A 23 -15.61 -21.31 -14.06
C LEU A 23 -16.73 -20.32 -14.37
N ILE A 24 -17.99 -20.65 -14.11
CA ILE A 24 -19.16 -19.77 -14.29
C ILE A 24 -19.21 -18.70 -13.18
N LEU A 25 -18.83 -19.04 -11.94
CA LEU A 25 -18.67 -18.10 -10.84
C LEU A 25 -17.36 -17.28 -10.92
N CYS A 26 -16.30 -17.83 -11.55
CA CYS A 26 -15.04 -17.14 -11.84
C CYS A 26 -15.11 -16.25 -13.10
N HIS A 27 -16.21 -16.29 -13.87
CA HIS A 27 -16.46 -15.38 -15.00
C HIS A 27 -17.40 -14.22 -14.62
N ILE A 28 -17.66 -14.02 -13.33
CA ILE A 28 -18.19 -12.73 -12.88
C ILE A 28 -17.02 -11.76 -13.01
N PRO A 29 -17.15 -10.65 -13.76
CA PRO A 29 -16.15 -9.61 -13.74
C PRO A 29 -15.98 -9.20 -12.28
N ILE A 30 -14.83 -9.53 -11.70
CA ILE A 30 -14.56 -9.22 -10.30
C ILE A 30 -14.42 -7.72 -10.23
N ASP A 31 -15.48 -7.05 -9.79
CA ASP A 31 -15.48 -5.61 -9.57
C ASP A 31 -14.41 -5.29 -8.52
N PRO A 32 -13.47 -4.35 -8.79
CA PRO A 32 -12.40 -4.00 -7.85
C PRO A 32 -12.94 -3.69 -6.45
N LYS A 33 -14.09 -3.03 -6.43
CA LYS A 33 -14.83 -2.71 -5.22
C LYS A 33 -15.25 -3.94 -4.42
N GLU A 34 -15.81 -4.95 -5.08
CA GLU A 34 -16.21 -6.19 -4.40
C GLU A 34 -14.99 -6.95 -3.87
N THR A 35 -13.87 -6.97 -4.59
CA THR A 35 -12.61 -7.56 -4.12
C THR A 35 -12.12 -6.92 -2.82
N LEU A 36 -12.05 -5.58 -2.82
CA LEU A 36 -11.63 -4.81 -1.66
C LEU A 36 -12.59 -5.02 -0.48
N GLN A 37 -13.90 -5.00 -0.75
CA GLN A 37 -14.94 -5.21 0.25
C GLN A 37 -14.85 -6.59 0.90
N GLN A 38 -14.65 -7.65 0.10
CA GLN A 38 -14.54 -9.03 0.60
C GLN A 38 -13.32 -9.23 1.51
N CYS A 39 -12.23 -8.52 1.25
CA CYS A 39 -11.00 -8.59 2.05
C CYS A 39 -10.93 -7.56 3.17
N SER A 40 -11.80 -6.55 3.19
CA SER A 40 -11.77 -5.38 4.09
C SER A 40 -11.57 -5.74 5.56
N ALA A 41 -12.37 -6.64 6.12
CA ALA A 41 -12.28 -7.01 7.53
C ALA A 41 -10.94 -7.69 7.89
N LYS A 42 -10.42 -8.54 6.99
CA LYS A 42 -9.12 -9.20 7.17
C LYS A 42 -7.98 -8.19 7.04
N LEU A 43 -8.10 -7.28 6.06
CA LEU A 43 -7.11 -6.27 5.77
C LEU A 43 -7.02 -5.24 6.90
N SER A 44 -8.15 -4.69 7.37
CA SER A 44 -8.20 -3.80 8.53
C SER A 44 -7.57 -4.44 9.76
N LYS A 45 -7.87 -5.73 10.01
CA LYS A 45 -7.27 -6.47 11.14
C LYS A 45 -5.76 -6.62 10.97
N ALA A 46 -5.26 -6.95 9.78
CA ALA A 46 -3.83 -7.06 9.52
C ALA A 46 -3.10 -5.72 9.62
N MET A 47 -3.69 -4.66 9.05
CA MET A 47 -3.16 -3.29 9.09
C MET A 47 -3.14 -2.73 10.51
N SER A 48 -4.06 -3.14 11.39
CA SER A 48 -4.09 -2.70 12.79
C SER A 48 -2.79 -2.95 13.54
N ALA A 49 -1.97 -3.92 13.10
CA ALA A 49 -0.65 -4.14 13.71
C ALA A 49 0.32 -2.96 13.46
N ASN A 50 0.29 -2.36 12.26
CA ASN A 50 1.24 -1.35 11.80
C ASN A 50 0.53 -0.20 11.04
N VAL A 51 -0.63 0.25 11.54
CA VAL A 51 -1.55 1.10 10.76
C VAL A 51 -0.94 2.44 10.34
N SER A 52 -0.05 3.00 11.16
CA SER A 52 0.65 4.25 10.86
C SER A 52 1.62 4.11 9.68
N ASP A 53 2.35 3.00 9.59
CA ASP A 53 3.29 2.75 8.50
C ASP A 53 2.54 2.53 7.18
N VAL A 54 1.42 1.82 7.24
CA VAL A 54 0.57 1.61 6.07
C VAL A 54 -0.05 2.93 5.61
N ALA A 55 -0.54 3.77 6.52
CA ALA A 55 -1.05 5.10 6.18
C ALA A 55 0.02 6.00 5.54
N ASN A 56 1.23 6.02 6.09
CA ASN A 56 2.34 6.81 5.54
C ASN A 56 2.72 6.35 4.12
N ALA A 57 2.76 5.04 3.88
CA ALA A 57 3.08 4.50 2.56
C ALA A 57 1.97 4.79 1.55
N LEU A 58 0.70 4.58 1.91
CA LEU A 58 -0.44 4.93 1.05
C LEU A 58 -0.49 6.42 0.73
N PHE A 59 -0.16 7.27 1.70
CA PHE A 59 -0.09 8.71 1.50
C PHE A 59 1.08 9.11 0.58
N SER A 60 2.21 8.43 0.66
CA SER A 60 3.39 8.71 -0.19
C SER A 60 3.11 8.46 -1.67
N ASP A 61 2.16 7.56 -1.98
CA ASP A 61 1.70 7.26 -3.33
C ASP A 61 0.40 8.01 -3.71
N ASP A 62 0.00 9.02 -2.93
CA ASP A 62 -1.22 9.83 -3.13
C ASP A 62 -2.53 9.01 -3.17
N LEU A 63 -2.56 7.85 -2.51
CA LEU A 63 -3.72 6.95 -2.52
C LEU A 63 -4.76 7.29 -1.46
N ILE A 64 -4.39 8.05 -0.43
CA ILE A 64 -5.28 8.49 0.65
C ILE A 64 -5.14 10.00 0.88
N THR A 65 -6.12 10.59 1.54
CA THR A 65 -6.07 12.01 1.86
C THR A 65 -5.11 12.32 3.01
N GLN A 66 -4.51 13.53 2.99
CA GLN A 66 -3.70 14.04 4.10
C GLN A 66 -4.47 14.00 5.43
N GLY A 67 -5.77 14.31 5.41
CA GLY A 67 -6.62 14.27 6.61
C GLY A 67 -6.72 12.87 7.21
N THR A 68 -6.78 11.82 6.39
CA THR A 68 -6.78 10.43 6.85
C THR A 68 -5.43 10.03 7.43
N LYS A 69 -4.33 10.42 6.78
CA LYS A 69 -2.97 10.21 7.33
C LYS A 69 -2.82 10.86 8.71
N ASP A 70 -3.18 12.14 8.84
CA ASP A 70 -3.05 12.86 10.11
C ASP A 70 -3.90 12.22 11.20
N TYR A 71 -5.16 11.88 10.91
CA TYR A 71 -6.00 11.15 11.86
C TYR A 71 -5.36 9.84 12.33
N VAL A 72 -4.83 9.03 11.43
CA VAL A 72 -4.20 7.75 11.79
C VAL A 72 -2.95 7.97 12.66
N VAL A 73 -2.09 8.90 12.26
CA VAL A 73 -0.78 9.10 12.91
C VAL A 73 -0.89 9.88 14.22
N THR A 74 -1.76 10.87 14.30
CA THR A 74 -1.79 11.83 15.42
C THR A 74 -2.97 11.64 16.38
N ALA A 75 -4.00 10.85 16.05
CA ALA A 75 -5.12 10.67 16.97
C ALA A 75 -4.71 9.85 18.20
N ASP A 76 -4.72 10.49 19.37
CA ASP A 76 -4.49 9.85 20.66
C ASP A 76 -5.77 9.22 21.22
N GLY A 77 -5.63 8.16 22.02
CA GLY A 77 -6.77 7.47 22.64
C GLY A 77 -7.66 6.66 21.69
N VAL A 78 -7.37 6.65 20.39
CA VAL A 78 -8.10 5.86 19.37
C VAL A 78 -7.40 4.52 19.14
N SER A 79 -8.17 3.42 19.16
CA SER A 79 -7.62 2.08 18.92
C SER A 79 -7.03 1.94 17.51
N ALA A 80 -6.00 1.13 17.36
CA ALA A 80 -5.39 0.84 16.06
C ALA A 80 -6.40 0.23 15.07
N SER A 81 -7.36 -0.56 15.55
CA SER A 81 -8.47 -1.09 14.75
C SER A 81 -9.41 -0.01 14.22
N THR A 82 -9.72 1.00 15.03
CA THR A 82 -10.56 2.12 14.61
C THR A 82 -9.84 2.97 13.56
N LYS A 83 -8.53 3.21 13.76
CA LYS A 83 -7.68 3.87 12.77
C LYS A 83 -7.61 3.09 11.45
N ALA A 84 -7.44 1.76 11.52
CA ALA A 84 -7.38 0.91 10.33
C ALA A 84 -8.71 0.87 9.59
N ASN A 85 -9.84 0.82 10.30
CA ASN A 85 -11.16 0.92 9.69
C ASN A 85 -11.37 2.29 9.01
N ARG A 86 -10.96 3.38 9.65
CA ARG A 86 -11.03 4.71 9.04
C ARG A 86 -10.20 4.79 7.75
N LEU A 87 -8.98 4.27 7.79
CA LEU A 87 -8.10 4.17 6.63
C LEU A 87 -8.75 3.34 5.51
N MET A 88 -9.38 2.21 5.84
CA MET A 88 -10.10 1.38 4.87
C MET A 88 -11.31 2.11 4.25
N THR A 89 -12.05 2.88 5.06
CA THR A 89 -13.17 3.70 4.57
C THR A 89 -12.69 4.77 3.59
N ASP A 90 -11.54 5.40 3.85
CA ASP A 90 -10.94 6.38 2.93
C ASP A 90 -10.51 5.72 1.63
N VAL A 91 -9.80 4.58 1.69
CA VAL A 91 -9.39 3.82 0.50
C VAL A 91 -10.60 3.40 -0.34
N MET A 92 -11.69 2.95 0.29
CA MET A 92 -12.92 2.61 -0.42
C MET A 92 -13.59 3.85 -1.05
N GLY A 93 -13.66 4.96 -0.32
CA GLY A 93 -14.24 6.19 -0.85
C GLY A 93 -13.42 6.79 -2.00
N GLN A 94 -12.10 6.71 -1.92
CA GLN A 94 -11.19 7.10 -2.99
C GLN A 94 -11.34 6.17 -4.19
N LEU A 95 -11.41 4.85 -3.98
CA LEU A 95 -11.69 3.89 -5.04
C LEU A 95 -12.94 4.29 -5.85
N GLU A 96 -14.06 4.58 -5.18
CA GLU A 96 -15.30 4.99 -5.85
C GLU A 96 -15.24 6.36 -6.53
N ALA A 97 -14.28 7.22 -6.14
CA ALA A 97 -14.09 8.55 -6.71
C ALA A 97 -13.08 8.58 -7.88
N PHE A 98 -12.24 7.56 -8.02
CA PHE A 98 -11.25 7.46 -9.09
C PHE A 98 -11.90 6.97 -10.40
N ASP A 99 -11.53 7.57 -11.53
CA ASP A 99 -12.03 7.17 -12.86
C ASP A 99 -11.63 5.74 -13.25
N ASP A 100 -10.45 5.29 -12.80
CA ASP A 100 -9.96 3.92 -13.00
C ASP A 100 -9.81 3.22 -11.65
N GLU A 101 -10.93 2.67 -11.18
CA GLU A 101 -11.05 1.94 -9.93
C GLU A 101 -10.06 0.75 -9.87
N ARG A 102 -9.87 0.06 -10.99
CA ARG A 102 -8.97 -1.09 -11.07
C ARG A 102 -7.53 -0.66 -10.89
N GLN A 103 -7.06 0.36 -11.60
CA GLN A 103 -5.71 0.89 -11.44
C GLN A 103 -5.46 1.46 -10.05
N TYR A 104 -6.44 2.15 -9.48
CA TYR A 104 -6.34 2.62 -8.09
C TYR A 104 -6.14 1.44 -7.13
N LEU A 105 -6.96 0.40 -7.24
CA LEU A 105 -6.84 -0.76 -6.36
C LEU A 105 -5.54 -1.53 -6.56
N VAL A 106 -5.04 -1.63 -7.80
CA VAL A 106 -3.73 -2.22 -8.11
C VAL A 106 -2.60 -1.48 -7.39
N LYS A 107 -2.59 -0.14 -7.44
CA LYS A 107 -1.61 0.69 -6.72
C LYS A 107 -1.70 0.48 -5.21
N VAL A 108 -2.92 0.47 -4.66
CA VAL A 108 -3.14 0.13 -3.24
C VAL A 108 -2.55 -1.22 -2.92
N CYS A 109 -2.84 -2.25 -3.72
CA CYS A 109 -2.30 -3.59 -3.48
C CYS A 109 -0.77 -3.62 -3.55
N HIS A 110 -0.15 -2.92 -4.50
CA HIS A 110 1.31 -2.81 -4.60
C HIS A 110 1.92 -2.23 -3.33
N VAL A 111 1.34 -1.15 -2.77
CA VAL A 111 1.76 -0.62 -1.46
C VAL A 111 1.59 -1.66 -0.36
N LEU A 112 0.44 -2.35 -0.30
CA LEU A 112 0.17 -3.38 0.71
C LEU A 112 1.15 -4.56 0.63
N THR A 113 1.59 -4.95 -0.56
CA THR A 113 2.56 -6.06 -0.75
C THR A 113 3.95 -5.77 -0.16
N GLN A 114 4.26 -4.49 0.07
CA GLN A 114 5.52 -4.04 0.64
C GLN A 114 5.47 -3.92 2.17
N GLN A 115 4.30 -4.20 2.77
CA GLN A 115 4.10 -4.11 4.22
C GLN A 115 4.34 -5.44 4.93
N GLY A 116 4.07 -5.47 6.24
CA GLY A 116 4.24 -6.66 7.08
C GLY A 116 3.55 -7.91 6.52
N ALA A 117 4.06 -9.10 6.87
CA ALA A 117 3.72 -10.37 6.24
C ALA A 117 2.20 -10.63 6.06
N ALA A 118 1.39 -10.30 7.07
CA ALA A 118 -0.06 -10.47 7.01
C ALA A 118 -0.75 -9.54 6.00
N VAL A 119 -0.31 -8.28 5.91
CA VAL A 119 -0.84 -7.29 4.96
C VAL A 119 -0.42 -7.65 3.54
N LYS A 120 0.84 -8.05 3.36
CA LYS A 120 1.37 -8.52 2.08
C LYS A 120 0.59 -9.71 1.52
N GLN A 121 0.30 -10.70 2.36
CA GLN A 121 -0.47 -11.88 1.94
C GLN A 121 -1.85 -11.48 1.41
N ILE A 122 -2.52 -10.54 2.07
CA ILE A 122 -3.84 -10.07 1.64
C ILE A 122 -3.74 -9.25 0.35
N GLY A 123 -2.73 -8.37 0.21
CA GLY A 123 -2.48 -7.63 -1.03
C GLY A 123 -2.23 -8.55 -2.24
N ASN A 124 -1.50 -9.65 -2.05
CA ASN A 124 -1.30 -10.67 -3.09
C ASN A 124 -2.60 -11.37 -3.49
N ILE A 125 -3.46 -11.70 -2.52
CA ILE A 125 -4.78 -12.29 -2.80
C ILE A 125 -5.58 -11.32 -3.67
N MET A 126 -5.63 -10.04 -3.29
CA MET A 126 -6.37 -9.02 -4.05
C MET A 126 -5.82 -8.84 -5.47
N LEU A 127 -4.50 -8.78 -5.67
CA LEU A 127 -3.91 -8.71 -7.02
C LEU A 127 -4.29 -9.91 -7.90
N LYS A 128 -4.32 -11.10 -7.31
CA LYS A 128 -4.72 -12.32 -8.02
C LYS A 128 -6.18 -12.29 -8.44
N GLU A 129 -7.08 -11.84 -7.56
CA GLU A 129 -8.50 -11.65 -7.88
C GLU A 129 -8.71 -10.59 -8.98
N LEU A 130 -7.84 -9.58 -9.05
CA LEU A 130 -7.85 -8.57 -10.13
C LEU A 130 -7.25 -9.06 -11.45
N GLY A 131 -6.71 -10.28 -11.50
CA GLY A 131 -6.09 -10.86 -12.69
C GLY A 131 -4.68 -10.32 -12.98
N GLU A 132 -3.98 -9.76 -11.99
CA GLU A 132 -2.60 -9.27 -12.14
C GLU A 132 -1.52 -10.31 -11.77
N ASP A 133 -1.92 -11.57 -11.59
CA ASP A 133 -0.99 -12.71 -11.45
C ASP A 133 -0.45 -13.11 -12.84
N THR A 134 0.17 -12.17 -13.56
CA THR A 134 0.85 -12.45 -14.84
C THR A 134 2.36 -12.37 -14.69
N ALA A 135 2.91 -13.35 -13.97
CA ALA A 135 4.24 -13.88 -14.26
C ALA A 135 4.10 -15.22 -15.01
N THR A 136 3.38 -15.20 -16.13
CA THR A 136 3.63 -16.11 -17.27
C THR A 136 4.38 -15.35 -18.35
N VAL A 137 5.56 -14.83 -18.01
CA VAL A 137 6.59 -14.60 -19.02
C VAL A 137 7.01 -15.99 -19.50
N HIS A 138 6.47 -16.37 -20.66
CA HIS A 138 6.97 -17.47 -21.48
C HIS A 138 8.51 -17.44 -21.50
N PRO A 139 9.23 -18.52 -21.12
CA PRO A 139 10.63 -18.63 -21.49
C PRO A 139 10.69 -18.68 -23.04
N PRO A 140 11.58 -17.89 -23.69
CA PRO A 140 11.79 -18.03 -25.13
C PRO A 140 12.21 -19.48 -25.43
N PRO A 141 11.72 -20.08 -26.53
CA PRO A 141 12.06 -21.45 -26.87
C PRO A 141 13.58 -21.60 -27.04
N PRO A 142 14.17 -22.73 -26.63
CA PRO A 142 15.59 -22.96 -26.80
C PRO A 142 15.93 -23.03 -28.29
N GLN A 143 16.62 -22.00 -28.81
CA GLN A 143 17.27 -22.09 -30.11
C GLN A 143 18.45 -23.05 -29.99
N SER A 144 18.16 -24.33 -30.26
CA SER A 144 19.15 -25.34 -30.58
C SER A 144 19.63 -25.11 -32.01
N GLY A 145 20.95 -24.90 -32.21
CA GLY A 145 21.52 -24.96 -33.55
C GLY A 145 22.86 -24.26 -33.78
N ALA A 146 23.92 -24.95 -33.41
CA ALA A 146 25.22 -25.01 -34.09
C ALA A 146 26.24 -23.84 -33.99
N SER A 147 27.41 -24.25 -33.53
CA SER A 147 28.71 -23.58 -33.43
C SER A 147 29.39 -23.39 -34.79
N VAL A 148 30.08 -22.25 -34.99
CA VAL A 148 31.42 -22.26 -35.63
C VAL A 148 32.22 -21.02 -35.22
N ALA A 149 33.43 -21.29 -34.74
CA ALA A 149 34.46 -20.35 -34.36
C ALA A 149 35.09 -19.65 -35.58
N SER A 150 35.65 -18.45 -35.38
CA SER A 150 36.97 -18.10 -35.90
C SER A 150 37.55 -16.88 -35.18
N GLU A 151 38.85 -17.00 -34.92
CA GLU A 151 39.73 -16.18 -34.11
C GLU A 151 40.28 -14.92 -34.82
N ALA A 152 40.76 -14.01 -33.96
CA ALA A 152 41.96 -13.16 -34.09
C ALA A 152 42.05 -12.09 -35.19
N ALA A 153 42.14 -10.82 -34.78
CA ALA A 153 43.43 -10.13 -34.58
C ALA A 153 43.21 -8.62 -34.40
N THR A 154 43.60 -8.07 -33.24
CA THR A 154 44.06 -6.68 -33.09
C THR A 154 45.45 -6.55 -33.74
N PRO A 155 45.94 -5.36 -34.13
CA PRO A 155 46.68 -4.55 -33.15
C PRO A 155 46.81 -3.02 -33.40
N ASN A 156 46.94 -2.27 -32.30
CA ASN A 156 47.88 -1.14 -32.05
C ASN A 156 47.71 0.19 -32.84
N THR A 157 47.92 1.40 -32.30
CA THR A 157 48.56 1.88 -31.06
C THR A 157 48.16 3.36 -30.78
N PRO A 158 48.44 3.90 -29.58
CA PRO A 158 47.93 5.13 -28.96
C PRO A 158 49.05 6.22 -28.98
N PRO A 159 49.36 7.04 -27.92
CA PRO A 159 48.59 7.66 -26.83
C PRO A 159 48.87 9.19 -26.72
N SER A 160 48.16 9.94 -25.85
CA SER A 160 48.87 10.93 -25.01
C SER A 160 48.08 11.45 -23.79
N ASN A 161 48.61 11.15 -22.59
CA ASN A 161 48.90 11.99 -21.40
C ASN A 161 48.21 13.37 -21.25
N ASP A 162 48.04 13.96 -20.08
CA ASP A 162 48.30 13.74 -18.65
C ASP A 162 47.69 14.99 -17.97
N GLU A 163 47.24 14.93 -16.72
CA GLU A 163 47.60 15.93 -15.70
C GLU A 163 46.76 15.69 -14.44
N SER A 164 47.44 15.17 -13.42
CA SER A 164 47.00 15.12 -12.03
C SER A 164 46.80 16.52 -11.45
N THR A 165 45.98 16.66 -10.40
CA THR A 165 46.35 17.27 -9.09
C THR A 165 45.10 17.51 -8.23
N SER A 166 44.95 16.74 -7.14
CA SER A 166 44.23 17.13 -5.90
C SER A 166 45.16 17.99 -5.01
N PRO A 167 44.82 18.53 -3.82
CA PRO A 167 43.54 18.78 -3.10
C PRO A 167 43.46 20.23 -2.54
N ALA A 168 42.41 20.59 -1.75
CA ALA A 168 42.48 21.41 -0.51
C ALA A 168 41.17 22.13 -0.11
N THR A 169 40.66 21.76 1.07
CA THR A 169 40.15 22.62 2.16
C THR A 169 39.55 24.00 1.87
N LYS A 170 38.31 24.23 2.34
CA LYS A 170 37.97 25.37 3.22
C LYS A 170 36.66 25.15 4.01
N GLN A 171 36.88 25.00 5.30
CA GLN A 171 35.97 25.23 6.42
C GLN A 171 35.56 26.72 6.52
N SER A 172 34.45 26.99 7.22
CA SER A 172 33.81 28.29 7.60
C SER A 172 32.57 28.57 6.74
N THR A 173 31.34 28.75 7.24
CA THR A 173 30.86 29.43 8.46
C THR A 173 29.35 29.11 8.66
N PRO A 174 28.81 28.95 9.88
CA PRO A 174 27.37 28.93 10.11
C PRO A 174 26.81 30.34 10.37
N PRO A 175 25.67 30.75 9.79
CA PRO A 175 24.96 31.94 10.25
C PRO A 175 24.18 31.62 11.52
N GLN A 176 24.45 32.42 12.55
CA GLN A 176 23.81 32.46 13.84
C GLN A 176 22.30 32.78 13.77
N ARG A 177 21.58 32.11 14.68
CA ARG A 177 20.68 32.69 15.68
C ARG A 177 19.77 33.84 15.23
N SER A 178 18.47 33.57 15.18
CA SER A 178 17.47 34.53 15.60
C SER A 178 16.44 33.81 16.46
N VAL A 179 16.67 33.92 17.76
CA VAL A 179 15.65 33.78 18.79
C VAL A 179 14.66 34.92 18.59
N SER A 180 13.37 34.61 18.53
CA SER A 180 12.32 35.58 18.80
C SER A 180 11.57 35.08 20.03
N GLU A 181 12.04 35.53 21.18
CA GLU A 181 11.20 35.67 22.37
C GLU A 181 10.16 36.75 22.07
N THR A 182 8.89 36.39 22.12
CA THR A 182 7.85 37.33 22.54
C THR A 182 7.10 36.67 23.67
N GLY A 183 7.49 37.05 24.89
CA GLY A 183 6.69 36.81 26.07
C GLY A 183 5.36 37.55 25.94
N SER A 184 4.29 36.87 26.31
CA SER A 184 3.01 37.51 26.61
C SER A 184 2.45 36.91 27.88
N THR A 185 2.57 37.70 28.94
CA THR A 185 1.64 37.88 30.07
C THR A 185 0.44 36.92 30.06
N GLY A 186 0.28 36.01 31.02
CA GLY A 186 0.14 36.29 32.44
C GLY A 186 -1.32 36.58 32.78
N SER A 187 -2.07 35.57 33.23
CA SER A 187 -2.81 35.57 34.51
C SER A 187 -3.65 34.30 34.70
N PRO A 188 -3.82 33.82 35.95
CA PRO A 188 -4.58 32.63 36.31
C PRO A 188 -6.05 33.00 36.55
N GLN A 189 -6.98 32.06 36.34
CA GLN A 189 -8.27 32.14 36.98
C GLN A 189 -8.60 30.85 37.73
N GLU A 190 -8.46 31.01 39.05
CA GLU A 190 -8.86 30.13 40.12
C GLU A 190 -10.39 29.99 40.18
N ALA A 191 -10.83 28.78 40.54
CA ALA A 191 -12.05 28.43 41.27
C ALA A 191 -13.40 29.05 40.89
N ARG A 192 -14.34 28.18 40.48
CA ARG A 192 -15.61 28.02 41.22
C ARG A 192 -16.34 26.73 40.86
N SER A 193 -16.23 25.71 41.71
CA SER A 193 -17.36 24.84 41.99
C SER A 193 -18.27 25.55 42.99
N PRO A 194 -19.60 25.51 42.80
CA PRO A 194 -20.47 25.23 43.93
C PRO A 194 -21.47 24.12 43.63
N SER A 195 -21.55 23.26 44.64
CA SER A 195 -22.55 22.29 45.07
C SER A 195 -24.01 22.52 44.68
N MET A 196 -24.70 21.38 44.47
CA MET A 196 -26.10 21.05 44.72
C MET A 196 -27.08 22.18 45.11
N LEU A 197 -28.24 22.25 44.44
CA LEU A 197 -29.54 22.38 45.12
C LEU A 197 -30.72 21.89 44.26
N PHE A 198 -31.76 21.49 45.00
CA PHE A 198 -32.96 20.72 44.72
C PHE A 198 -34.12 21.49 44.02
N THR A 199 -35.23 20.77 43.79
CA THR A 199 -36.63 21.19 43.45
C THR A 199 -36.93 21.55 42.00
N HIS A 200 -38.02 21.08 41.36
CA HIS A 200 -39.35 20.65 41.83
C HIS A 200 -39.89 19.46 41.02
#